data_AF-A0A7L4ID90-F1
#
_entry.id   AF-A0A7L4ID90-F1
#
_cell.length_a   1.000
_cell.length_b   1.000
_cell.length_c   1.000
_cell.angle_alpha   90.00
_cell.angle_beta   90.00
_cell.angle_gamma   90.00
#
_symmetry.space_group_name_H-M   'P 1'
#
loop_
_entity.id
_entity.type
_entity.pdbx_description
1 polymer ?
#
loop_
_entity_poly.entity_id
_entity_poly.type
_entity_poly.pdbx_seq_one_letter_code
_entity_poly.pdbx_strand_id
1 'polypeptide(L)'
;RNLKESIRDGVDYVGNFLEKLAPLRSELQPRLYHDPDGLRKLIRNELESLRVKLSPYVDEAHREVGKHLEELRYRLRPFTEELLDQVSLKARELRRHLMPSREVTAQLLEGADEVQRFAAGYAEKMAFHADQVKDIFRPYADRLVTEIHRHVEELHRNVAPHAPASPEKLNQYVQELSAKLTQNARDLHQKIQSNLEQLKGKLSLRQPPAPAERAAEALAREAQRRVEEFRRDTHRQIRAFARALDQETEEMRLKLLS
;
A
#
# COMPACT_ATOMS: atom_id res chain seq x y z
N ARG A 1 6.95 13.18 -29.66
CA ARG A 1 8.25 12.53 -29.94
C ARG A 1 8.23 11.16 -29.30
N ASN A 2 8.60 10.12 -30.04
CA ASN A 2 8.56 8.75 -29.55
C ASN A 2 9.84 8.46 -28.73
N LEU A 3 9.78 7.72 -27.62
CA LEU A 3 10.97 7.45 -26.80
C LEU A 3 12.09 6.78 -27.60
N LYS A 4 11.74 5.94 -28.58
CA LYS A 4 12.70 5.32 -29.51
C LYS A 4 13.49 6.33 -30.35
N GLU A 5 12.85 7.41 -30.80
CA GLU A 5 13.55 8.49 -31.53
C GLU A 5 14.47 9.26 -30.58
N SER A 6 14.01 9.52 -29.37
CA SER A 6 14.81 10.14 -28.31
C SER A 6 16.07 9.35 -27.98
N ILE A 7 15.95 8.02 -27.78
CA ILE A 7 17.09 7.16 -27.45
C ILE A 7 18.12 7.14 -28.59
N ARG A 8 17.66 7.12 -29.85
CA ARG A 8 18.54 7.17 -31.02
C ARG A 8 19.34 8.47 -31.07
N ASP A 9 18.68 9.60 -30.86
CA ASP A 9 19.33 10.92 -30.82
C ASP A 9 20.39 11.00 -29.70
N GLY A 10 20.10 10.41 -28.52
CA GLY A 10 21.05 10.32 -27.41
C GLY A 10 22.28 9.47 -27.72
N VAL A 11 22.09 8.29 -28.33
CA VAL A 11 23.17 7.37 -28.74
C VAL A 11 24.05 8.02 -29.80
N ASP A 12 23.45 8.65 -30.81
CA ASP A 12 24.17 9.37 -31.86
C ASP A 12 25.01 10.52 -31.28
N TYR A 13 24.51 11.20 -30.23
CA TYR A 13 25.25 12.26 -29.57
C TYR A 13 26.44 11.77 -28.72
N VAL A 14 26.25 10.68 -27.98
CA VAL A 14 27.35 10.02 -27.25
C VAL A 14 28.42 9.53 -28.23
N GLY A 15 28.01 8.96 -29.37
CA GLY A 15 28.91 8.58 -30.46
C GLY A 15 29.76 9.76 -30.95
N ASN A 16 29.12 10.89 -31.27
CA ASN A 16 29.81 12.11 -31.69
C ASN A 16 30.77 12.67 -30.61
N PHE A 17 30.40 12.60 -29.33
CA PHE A 17 31.28 13.01 -28.23
C PHE A 17 32.51 12.10 -28.14
N LEU A 18 32.33 10.77 -28.25
CA LEU A 18 33.44 9.81 -28.23
C LEU A 18 34.38 9.99 -29.43
N GLU A 19 33.84 10.29 -30.61
CA GLU A 19 34.64 10.63 -31.80
C GLU A 19 35.47 11.90 -31.59
N LYS A 20 34.91 12.94 -30.97
CA LYS A 20 35.66 14.16 -30.61
C LYS A 20 36.76 13.90 -29.58
N LEU A 21 36.61 12.88 -28.73
CA LEU A 21 37.62 12.48 -27.75
C LEU A 21 38.66 11.50 -28.30
N ALA A 22 38.37 10.81 -29.42
CA ALA A 22 39.29 9.88 -30.06
C ALA A 22 40.67 10.51 -30.40
N PRO A 23 40.77 11.72 -31.01
CA PRO A 23 42.06 12.35 -31.27
C PRO A 23 42.80 12.77 -30.00
N LEU A 24 42.12 13.03 -28.87
CA LEU A 24 42.82 13.28 -27.60
C LEU A 24 43.69 12.09 -27.22
N ARG A 25 43.20 10.84 -27.36
CA ARG A 25 43.96 9.63 -27.00
C ARG A 25 45.25 9.45 -27.83
N SER A 26 45.25 9.96 -29.07
CA SER A 26 46.42 9.99 -29.97
C SER A 26 47.33 11.19 -29.73
N GLU A 27 46.79 12.32 -29.25
CA GLU A 27 47.50 13.58 -29.02
C GLU A 27 47.98 13.79 -27.56
N LEU A 28 47.69 12.84 -26.65
CA LEU A 28 48.08 12.92 -25.23
C LEU A 28 49.61 13.07 -25.04
N GLN A 29 50.45 12.51 -25.92
CA GLN A 29 51.91 12.59 -25.75
C GLN A 29 52.51 14.01 -25.92
N PRO A 30 52.18 14.79 -26.98
CA PRO A 30 52.71 16.14 -27.13
C PRO A 30 51.94 17.26 -26.39
N ARG A 31 50.61 17.15 -26.19
CA ARG A 31 49.80 18.24 -25.59
C ARG A 31 49.84 18.33 -24.06
N LEU A 32 50.09 17.22 -23.36
CA LEU A 32 50.22 17.21 -21.89
C LEU A 32 51.35 18.12 -21.38
N TYR A 33 52.34 18.42 -22.24
CA TYR A 33 53.48 19.29 -21.92
C TYR A 33 53.27 20.77 -22.26
N HIS A 34 52.27 21.14 -23.07
CA HIS A 34 52.20 22.50 -23.64
C HIS A 34 50.97 23.34 -23.23
N ASP A 35 49.79 22.73 -22.99
CA ASP A 35 48.59 23.45 -22.50
C ASP A 35 47.61 22.54 -21.73
N PRO A 36 47.92 22.17 -20.48
CA PRO A 36 47.07 21.31 -19.66
C PRO A 36 45.76 22.00 -19.24
N ASP A 37 45.74 23.32 -19.11
CA ASP A 37 44.56 24.07 -18.67
C ASP A 37 43.51 24.25 -19.78
N GLY A 38 43.96 24.45 -21.02
CA GLY A 38 43.09 24.43 -22.20
C GLY A 38 42.44 23.06 -22.41
N LEU A 39 43.19 21.97 -22.22
CA LEU A 39 42.66 20.60 -22.29
C LEU A 39 41.59 20.34 -21.23
N ARG A 40 41.84 20.74 -19.97
CA ARG A 40 40.86 20.66 -18.87
C ARG A 40 39.60 21.46 -19.16
N LYS A 41 39.74 22.68 -19.72
CA LYS A 41 38.61 23.53 -20.08
C LYS A 41 37.76 22.91 -21.20
N LEU A 42 38.39 22.31 -22.20
CA LEU A 42 37.70 21.63 -23.30
C LEU A 42 36.93 20.41 -22.82
N ILE A 43 37.56 19.54 -22.01
CA ILE A 43 36.90 18.37 -21.41
C ILE A 43 35.69 18.80 -20.57
N ARG A 44 35.85 19.84 -19.74
CA ARG A 44 34.75 20.37 -18.92
C ARG A 44 33.60 20.89 -19.78
N ASN A 45 33.90 21.65 -20.84
CA ASN A 45 32.87 22.22 -21.72
C ASN A 45 32.09 21.12 -22.47
N GLU A 46 32.78 20.10 -22.97
CA GLU A 46 32.12 18.99 -23.68
C GLU A 46 31.31 18.11 -22.71
N LEU A 47 31.78 17.89 -21.47
CA LEU A 47 30.98 17.22 -20.43
C LEU A 47 29.72 18.02 -20.06
N GLU A 48 29.81 19.33 -19.93
CA GLU A 48 28.64 20.16 -19.63
C GLU A 48 27.66 20.17 -20.82
N SER A 49 28.16 20.25 -22.06
CA SER A 49 27.30 20.13 -23.24
C SER A 49 26.63 18.76 -23.33
N LEU A 50 27.33 17.69 -22.96
CA LEU A 50 26.78 16.34 -22.91
C LEU A 50 25.67 16.25 -21.86
N ARG A 51 25.91 16.77 -20.66
CA ARG A 51 24.92 16.82 -19.57
C ARG A 51 23.65 17.56 -20.00
N VAL A 52 23.77 18.76 -20.57
CA VAL A 52 22.62 19.56 -21.03
C VAL A 52 21.80 18.82 -22.08
N LYS A 53 22.45 18.11 -23.00
CA LYS A 53 21.77 17.36 -24.07
C LYS A 53 21.20 16.03 -23.61
N LEU A 54 21.76 15.43 -22.56
CA LEU A 54 21.22 14.21 -21.98
C LEU A 54 20.09 14.45 -20.99
N SER A 55 20.00 15.65 -20.39
CA SER A 55 18.98 16.03 -19.41
C SER A 55 17.55 15.65 -19.85
N PRO A 56 17.09 15.98 -21.08
CA PRO A 56 15.72 15.68 -21.50
C PRO A 56 15.38 14.18 -21.52
N TYR A 57 16.37 13.29 -21.71
CA TYR A 57 16.15 11.85 -21.69
C TYR A 57 16.03 11.31 -20.27
N VAL A 58 16.83 11.85 -19.34
CA VAL A 58 16.72 11.53 -17.91
C VAL A 58 15.36 12.01 -17.39
N ASP A 59 14.94 13.21 -17.77
CA ASP A 59 13.65 13.77 -17.38
C ASP A 59 12.47 12.93 -17.93
N GLU A 60 12.56 12.47 -19.19
CA GLU A 60 11.55 11.59 -19.79
C GLU A 60 11.49 10.21 -19.09
N ALA A 61 12.65 9.61 -18.80
CA ALA A 61 12.73 8.36 -18.04
C ALA A 61 12.11 8.51 -16.63
N HIS A 62 12.45 9.59 -15.93
CA HIS A 62 11.87 9.93 -14.62
C HIS A 62 10.35 10.06 -14.71
N ARG A 63 9.84 10.71 -15.76
CA ARG A 63 8.41 10.90 -15.97
C ARG A 63 7.68 9.57 -16.21
N GLU A 64 8.17 8.72 -17.12
CA GLU A 64 7.49 7.46 -17.43
C GLU A 64 7.57 6.45 -16.28
N VAL A 65 8.72 6.34 -15.60
CA VAL A 65 8.84 5.49 -14.39
C VAL A 65 7.88 5.97 -13.30
N GLY A 66 7.84 7.27 -13.02
CA GLY A 66 6.94 7.85 -12.03
C GLY A 66 5.46 7.61 -12.37
N LYS A 67 5.08 7.76 -13.65
CA LYS A 67 3.72 7.52 -14.12
C LYS A 67 3.27 6.07 -13.91
N HIS A 68 4.11 5.09 -14.22
CA HIS A 68 3.75 3.68 -14.04
C HIS A 68 3.67 3.26 -12.58
N LEU A 69 4.50 3.84 -11.71
CA LEU A 69 4.40 3.65 -10.26
C LEU A 69 3.13 4.29 -9.69
N GLU A 70 2.75 5.47 -10.17
CA GLU A 70 1.47 6.09 -9.80
C GLU A 70 0.28 5.28 -10.31
N GLU A 71 0.37 4.68 -11.50
CA GLU A 71 -0.65 3.77 -12.02
C GLU A 71 -0.81 2.54 -11.12
N LEU A 72 0.28 1.93 -10.64
CA LEU A 72 0.21 0.85 -9.66
C LEU A 72 -0.54 1.28 -8.39
N ARG A 73 -0.21 2.46 -7.83
CA ARG A 73 -0.93 2.99 -6.66
C ARG A 73 -2.40 3.19 -6.95
N TYR A 74 -2.73 3.78 -8.10
CA TYR A 74 -4.10 4.03 -8.52
C TYR A 74 -4.90 2.73 -8.65
N ARG A 75 -4.31 1.66 -9.19
CA ARG A 75 -4.99 0.36 -9.33
C ARG A 75 -5.20 -0.36 -7.99
N LEU A 76 -4.31 -0.16 -7.02
CA LEU A 76 -4.41 -0.75 -5.69
C LEU A 76 -5.24 0.07 -4.69
N ARG A 77 -5.43 1.37 -4.92
CA ARG A 77 -6.21 2.24 -4.04
C ARG A 77 -7.68 1.81 -3.83
N PRO A 78 -8.44 1.38 -4.86
CA PRO A 78 -9.84 0.96 -4.71
C PRO A 78 -10.03 -0.17 -3.69
N PHE A 79 -9.04 -1.03 -3.50
CA PHE A 79 -9.07 -2.07 -2.47
C PHE A 79 -9.21 -1.43 -1.08
N THR A 80 -8.36 -0.45 -0.75
CA THR A 80 -8.43 0.22 0.55
C THR A 80 -9.75 0.95 0.79
N GLU A 81 -10.33 1.53 -0.25
CA GLU A 81 -11.64 2.21 -0.19
C GLU A 81 -12.77 1.19 -0.01
N GLU A 82 -12.80 0.12 -0.82
CA GLU A 82 -13.73 -1.00 -0.70
C GLU A 82 -13.69 -1.60 0.72
N LEU A 83 -12.50 -1.79 1.28
CA LEU A 83 -12.33 -2.37 2.60
C LEU A 83 -12.83 -1.44 3.72
N LEU A 84 -12.62 -0.13 3.62
CA LEU A 84 -13.17 0.86 4.56
C LEU A 84 -14.70 0.84 4.55
N ASP A 85 -15.29 0.74 3.36
CA ASP A 85 -16.74 0.69 3.19
C ASP A 85 -17.32 -0.62 3.75
N GLN A 86 -16.68 -1.76 3.46
CA GLN A 86 -17.08 -3.06 4.00
C GLN A 86 -17.01 -3.09 5.53
N VAL A 87 -15.91 -2.58 6.13
CA VAL A 87 -15.78 -2.49 7.59
C VAL A 87 -16.87 -1.60 8.18
N SER A 88 -17.16 -0.46 7.55
CA SER A 88 -18.19 0.45 8.00
C SER A 88 -19.60 -0.14 7.88
N LEU A 89 -19.88 -0.86 6.79
CA LEU A 89 -21.13 -1.59 6.59
C LEU A 89 -21.30 -2.66 7.67
N LYS A 90 -20.29 -3.52 7.85
CA LYS A 90 -20.33 -4.62 8.82
C LYS A 90 -20.43 -4.15 10.26
N ALA A 91 -19.71 -3.08 10.62
CA ALA A 91 -19.85 -2.48 11.94
C ALA A 91 -21.28 -1.93 12.17
N ARG A 92 -21.91 -1.32 11.15
CA ARG A 92 -23.31 -0.87 11.25
C ARG A 92 -24.29 -2.02 11.37
N GLU A 93 -24.12 -3.08 10.58
CA GLU A 93 -24.94 -4.29 10.65
C GLU A 93 -24.83 -4.94 12.03
N LEU A 94 -23.60 -5.17 12.49
CA LEU A 94 -23.32 -5.73 13.80
C LEU A 94 -23.99 -4.89 14.90
N ARG A 95 -23.82 -3.56 14.87
CA ARG A 95 -24.48 -2.65 15.80
C ARG A 95 -26.01 -2.82 15.81
N ARG A 96 -26.63 -2.99 14.63
CA ARG A 96 -28.09 -3.16 14.50
C ARG A 96 -28.55 -4.51 15.07
N HIS A 97 -27.85 -5.60 14.74
CA HIS A 97 -28.20 -6.94 15.20
C HIS A 97 -28.05 -7.13 16.71
N LEU A 98 -27.21 -6.30 17.33
CA LEU A 98 -26.94 -6.27 18.76
C LEU A 98 -27.88 -5.32 19.53
N MET A 99 -28.82 -4.63 18.90
CA MET A 99 -29.83 -3.89 19.66
C MET A 99 -30.91 -4.85 20.18
N PRO A 100 -31.17 -4.91 21.50
CA PRO A 100 -32.29 -5.67 22.03
C PRO A 100 -33.63 -5.07 21.54
N SER A 101 -34.62 -5.93 21.26
CA SER A 101 -35.97 -5.46 20.93
C SER A 101 -36.68 -4.92 22.17
N ARG A 102 -37.81 -4.22 21.96
CA ARG A 102 -38.67 -3.79 23.08
C ARG A 102 -39.23 -4.99 23.86
N GLU A 103 -39.58 -6.09 23.20
CA GLU A 103 -40.09 -7.28 23.89
C GLU A 103 -39.03 -7.90 24.79
N VAL A 104 -37.80 -8.04 24.28
CA VAL A 104 -36.67 -8.56 25.06
C VAL A 104 -36.38 -7.64 26.26
N THR A 105 -36.48 -6.33 26.07
CA THR A 105 -36.28 -5.37 27.16
C THR A 105 -37.35 -5.51 28.24
N ALA A 106 -38.61 -5.80 27.86
CA ALA A 106 -39.69 -6.04 28.82
C ALA A 106 -39.51 -7.35 29.60
N GLN A 107 -39.08 -8.43 28.92
CA GLN A 107 -38.80 -9.73 29.56
C GLN A 107 -37.68 -9.65 30.61
N LEU A 108 -36.70 -8.78 30.39
CA LEU A 108 -35.60 -8.57 31.34
C LEU A 108 -36.03 -7.97 32.67
N LEU A 109 -37.22 -7.36 32.74
CA LEU A 109 -37.79 -6.84 33.97
C LEU A 109 -38.43 -7.94 34.83
N GLU A 110 -38.62 -9.16 34.29
CA GLU A 110 -39.30 -10.26 34.99
C GLU A 110 -38.41 -10.91 36.07
N GLY A 111 -37.08 -10.79 35.99
CA GLY A 111 -36.19 -11.27 37.05
C GLY A 111 -34.72 -11.44 36.65
N ALA A 112 -33.89 -11.77 37.65
CA ALA A 112 -32.45 -11.95 37.46
C ALA A 112 -32.08 -13.16 36.57
N ASP A 113 -32.88 -14.23 36.62
CA ASP A 113 -32.67 -15.42 35.79
C ASP A 113 -32.83 -15.10 34.29
N GLU A 114 -33.79 -14.25 33.93
CA GLU A 114 -33.99 -13.79 32.55
C GLU A 114 -32.83 -12.93 32.06
N VAL A 115 -32.27 -12.09 32.93
CA VAL A 115 -31.06 -11.31 32.63
C VAL A 115 -29.87 -12.22 32.33
N GLN A 116 -29.70 -13.30 33.10
CA GLN A 116 -28.60 -14.23 32.90
C GLN A 116 -28.75 -15.01 31.59
N ARG A 117 -29.96 -15.51 31.30
CA ARG A 117 -30.27 -16.21 30.02
C ARG A 117 -30.06 -15.29 28.82
N PHE A 118 -30.55 -14.06 28.90
CA PHE A 118 -30.36 -13.07 27.86
C PHE A 118 -28.89 -12.75 27.64
N ALA A 119 -28.10 -12.53 28.68
CA ALA A 119 -26.69 -12.22 28.53
C ALA A 119 -25.92 -13.34 27.81
N ALA A 120 -26.23 -14.60 28.13
CA ALA A 120 -25.65 -15.76 27.44
C ALA A 120 -26.04 -15.81 25.96
N GLY A 121 -27.34 -15.75 25.64
CA GLY A 121 -27.81 -15.77 24.25
C GLY A 121 -27.38 -14.55 23.44
N TYR A 122 -27.26 -13.40 24.10
CA TYR A 122 -26.72 -12.18 23.50
C TYR A 122 -25.26 -12.39 23.09
N ALA A 123 -24.40 -12.92 23.98
CA ALA A 123 -23.00 -13.23 23.71
C ALA A 123 -22.83 -14.20 22.52
N GLU A 124 -23.62 -15.27 22.45
CA GLU A 124 -23.62 -16.21 21.32
C GLU A 124 -24.00 -15.54 20.01
N LYS A 125 -25.06 -14.71 20.01
CA LYS A 125 -25.48 -13.94 18.84
C LYS A 125 -24.37 -12.97 18.38
N MET A 126 -23.64 -12.37 19.31
CA MET A 126 -22.50 -11.51 18.94
C MET A 126 -21.37 -12.32 18.30
N ALA A 127 -21.00 -13.46 18.90
CA ALA A 127 -19.95 -14.31 18.38
C ALA A 127 -20.26 -14.77 16.96
N PHE A 128 -21.50 -15.20 16.70
CA PHE A 128 -21.99 -15.57 15.38
C PHE A 128 -21.83 -14.44 14.36
N HIS A 129 -22.30 -13.23 14.67
CA HIS A 129 -22.19 -12.11 13.73
C HIS A 129 -20.74 -11.62 13.56
N ALA A 130 -19.89 -11.73 14.59
CA ALA A 130 -18.47 -11.45 14.46
C ALA A 130 -17.77 -12.45 13.53
N ASP A 131 -18.15 -13.73 13.58
CA ASP A 131 -17.63 -14.74 12.65
C ASP A 131 -18.07 -14.46 11.20
N GLN A 132 -19.30 -14.00 10.97
CA GLN A 132 -19.74 -13.57 9.63
C GLN A 132 -18.89 -12.41 9.06
N VAL A 133 -18.34 -11.56 9.93
CA VAL A 133 -17.42 -10.49 9.50
C VAL A 133 -16.08 -11.07 9.05
N LYS A 134 -15.60 -12.15 9.68
CA LYS A 134 -14.37 -12.86 9.31
C LYS A 134 -14.44 -13.40 7.88
N ASP A 135 -15.58 -13.96 7.50
CA ASP A 135 -15.78 -14.63 6.21
C ASP A 135 -15.63 -13.70 5.00
N ILE A 136 -15.75 -12.38 5.21
CA ILE A 136 -15.62 -11.38 4.15
C ILE A 136 -14.16 -10.94 3.98
N PHE A 137 -13.39 -10.87 5.07
CA PHE A 137 -12.03 -10.35 5.02
C PHE A 137 -10.99 -11.33 4.48
N ARG A 138 -11.24 -12.64 4.61
CA ARG A 138 -10.36 -13.67 4.06
C ARG A 138 -10.29 -13.65 2.53
N PRO A 139 -11.40 -13.80 1.79
CA PRO A 139 -11.36 -13.77 0.32
C PRO A 139 -10.87 -12.42 -0.22
N TYR A 140 -11.13 -11.33 0.50
CA TYR A 140 -10.60 -10.02 0.15
C TYR A 140 -9.06 -9.97 0.22
N ALA A 141 -8.45 -10.54 1.27
CA ALA A 141 -7.00 -10.55 1.43
C ALA A 141 -6.32 -11.38 0.32
N ASP A 142 -6.90 -12.53 -0.03
CA ASP A 142 -6.41 -13.37 -1.12
C ASP A 142 -6.47 -12.61 -2.45
N ARG A 143 -7.61 -11.95 -2.75
CA ARG A 143 -7.77 -11.12 -3.95
C ARG A 143 -6.75 -9.98 -3.99
N LEU A 144 -6.52 -9.28 -2.88
CA LEU A 144 -5.55 -8.18 -2.82
C LEU A 144 -4.13 -8.66 -3.16
N VAL A 145 -3.69 -9.81 -2.62
CA VAL A 145 -2.37 -10.38 -2.93
C VAL A 145 -2.27 -10.76 -4.42
N THR A 146 -3.31 -11.38 -4.98
CA THR A 146 -3.35 -11.71 -6.42
C THR A 146 -3.20 -10.46 -7.29
N GLU A 147 -3.92 -9.39 -6.94
CA GLU A 147 -3.91 -8.15 -7.71
C GLU A 147 -2.60 -7.36 -7.56
N ILE A 148 -1.96 -7.41 -6.39
CA ILE A 148 -0.59 -6.92 -6.19
C ILE A 148 0.36 -7.62 -7.17
N HIS A 149 0.38 -8.95 -7.20
CA HIS A 149 1.28 -9.68 -8.09
C HIS A 149 1.01 -9.34 -9.57
N ARG A 150 -0.26 -9.29 -9.98
CA ARG A 150 -0.63 -8.95 -11.35
C ARG A 150 -0.15 -7.55 -11.73
N HIS A 151 -0.36 -6.56 -10.88
CA HIS A 151 -0.01 -5.17 -11.18
C HIS A 151 1.48 -4.87 -11.08
N VAL A 152 2.21 -5.56 -10.19
CA VAL A 152 3.67 -5.44 -10.16
C VAL A 152 4.31 -6.09 -11.39
N GLU A 153 3.74 -7.18 -11.90
CA GLU A 153 4.18 -7.79 -13.16
C GLU A 153 3.94 -6.87 -14.36
N GLU A 154 2.79 -6.18 -14.40
CA GLU A 154 2.49 -5.15 -15.40
C GLU A 154 3.44 -3.95 -15.29
N LEU A 155 3.71 -3.49 -14.05
CA LEU A 155 4.68 -2.43 -13.77
C LEU A 155 6.06 -2.79 -14.34
N HIS A 156 6.54 -4.01 -14.10
CA HIS A 156 7.84 -4.46 -14.59
C HIS A 156 7.96 -4.34 -16.12
N ARG A 157 6.94 -4.80 -16.85
CA ARG A 157 6.91 -4.73 -18.33
C ARG A 157 6.93 -3.29 -18.84
N ASN A 158 6.23 -2.40 -18.14
CA ASN A 158 6.10 -1.00 -18.53
C ASN A 158 7.34 -0.17 -18.15
N VAL A 159 8.00 -0.48 -17.04
CA VAL A 159 9.18 0.24 -16.56
C VAL A 159 10.47 -0.23 -17.25
N ALA A 160 10.56 -1.49 -17.67
CA ALA A 160 11.74 -2.06 -18.34
C ALA A 160 12.31 -1.22 -19.51
N PRO A 161 11.51 -0.68 -20.44
CA PRO A 161 12.04 0.16 -21.53
C PRO A 161 12.43 1.59 -21.11
N HIS A 162 12.17 1.99 -19.86
CA HIS A 162 12.28 3.38 -19.40
C HIS A 162 13.28 3.54 -18.24
N ALA A 163 13.54 2.48 -17.48
CA ALA A 163 14.44 2.52 -16.35
C ALA A 163 15.90 2.62 -16.82
N PRO A 164 16.71 3.53 -16.24
CA PRO A 164 18.15 3.58 -16.48
C PRO A 164 18.92 2.45 -15.78
N ALA A 165 18.26 1.70 -14.89
CA ALA A 165 18.83 0.55 -14.18
C ALA A 165 19.08 -0.65 -15.12
N SER A 166 20.07 -1.49 -14.78
CA SER A 166 20.28 -2.75 -15.51
C SER A 166 19.09 -3.70 -15.35
N PRO A 167 18.85 -4.63 -16.29
CA PRO A 167 17.77 -5.60 -16.19
C PRO A 167 17.79 -6.40 -14.86
N GLU A 168 18.97 -6.75 -14.37
CA GLU A 168 19.14 -7.49 -13.11
C GLU A 168 18.69 -6.65 -11.90
N LYS A 169 19.11 -5.37 -11.85
CA LYS A 169 18.71 -4.45 -10.78
C LYS A 169 17.22 -4.15 -10.83
N LEU A 170 16.67 -3.92 -12.02
CA LEU A 170 15.23 -3.71 -12.20
C LEU A 170 14.44 -4.91 -11.67
N ASN A 171 14.82 -6.12 -12.06
CA ASN A 171 14.15 -7.34 -11.60
C ASN A 171 14.26 -7.48 -10.07
N GLN A 172 15.43 -7.19 -9.49
CA GLN A 172 15.60 -7.19 -8.04
C GLN A 172 14.66 -6.20 -7.34
N TYR A 173 14.58 -4.95 -7.81
CA TYR A 173 13.72 -3.92 -7.21
C TYR A 173 12.23 -4.23 -7.36
N VAL A 174 11.81 -4.78 -8.50
CA VAL A 174 10.44 -5.26 -8.73
C VAL A 174 10.09 -6.40 -7.78
N GLN A 175 10.98 -7.38 -7.62
CA GLN A 175 10.78 -8.50 -6.70
C GLN A 175 10.70 -8.02 -5.24
N GLU A 176 11.56 -7.07 -4.86
CA GLU A 176 11.51 -6.44 -3.53
C GLU A 176 10.18 -5.72 -3.30
N LEU A 177 9.72 -4.90 -4.26
CA LEU A 177 8.43 -4.23 -4.17
C LEU A 177 7.28 -5.24 -4.03
N SER A 178 7.26 -6.26 -4.87
CA SER A 178 6.25 -7.33 -4.82
C SER A 178 6.20 -7.99 -3.43
N ALA A 179 7.37 -8.37 -2.90
CA ALA A 179 7.49 -8.99 -1.60
C ALA A 179 6.99 -8.08 -0.48
N LYS A 180 7.38 -6.81 -0.47
CA LYS A 180 6.97 -5.83 0.54
C LYS A 180 5.47 -5.53 0.47
N LEU A 181 4.91 -5.31 -0.72
CA LEU A 181 3.46 -5.07 -0.88
C LEU A 181 2.65 -6.29 -0.45
N THR A 182 3.07 -7.50 -0.82
CA THR A 182 2.42 -8.74 -0.40
C THR A 182 2.52 -8.94 1.11
N GLN A 183 3.66 -8.62 1.73
CA GLN A 183 3.81 -8.66 3.18
C GLN A 183 2.87 -7.65 3.86
N ASN A 184 2.81 -6.41 3.38
CA ASN A 184 1.92 -5.38 3.90
C ASN A 184 0.43 -5.81 3.83
N ALA A 185 0.03 -6.49 2.74
CA ALA A 185 -1.32 -7.04 2.59
C ALA A 185 -1.60 -8.17 3.61
N ARG A 186 -0.64 -9.07 3.82
CA ARG A 186 -0.74 -10.15 4.82
C ARG A 186 -0.80 -9.60 6.24
N ASP A 187 0.02 -8.62 6.57
CA ASP A 187 0.03 -7.95 7.87
C ASP A 187 -1.29 -7.25 8.13
N LEU A 188 -1.84 -6.55 7.14
CA LEU A 188 -3.17 -5.94 7.22
C LEU A 188 -4.22 -7.01 7.56
N HIS A 189 -4.22 -8.13 6.84
CA HIS A 189 -5.15 -9.23 7.09
C HIS A 189 -5.02 -9.78 8.53
N GLN A 190 -3.80 -10.06 8.98
CA GLN A 190 -3.54 -10.55 10.35
C GLN A 190 -4.01 -9.56 11.41
N LYS A 191 -3.76 -8.26 11.20
CA LYS A 191 -4.20 -7.20 12.13
C LYS A 191 -5.72 -7.07 12.18
N ILE A 192 -6.42 -7.21 11.06
CA ILE A 192 -7.89 -7.24 11.02
C ILE A 192 -8.42 -8.46 11.77
N GLN A 193 -7.83 -9.63 11.55
CA GLN A 193 -8.19 -10.84 12.32
C GLN A 193 -7.97 -10.63 13.82
N SER A 194 -6.84 -10.05 14.23
CA SER A 194 -6.56 -9.75 15.63
C SER A 194 -7.59 -8.79 16.23
N ASN A 195 -7.95 -7.71 15.52
CA ASN A 195 -9.00 -6.78 15.96
C ASN A 195 -10.35 -7.50 16.13
N LEU A 196 -10.67 -8.45 15.24
CA LEU A 196 -11.91 -9.22 15.32
C LEU A 196 -11.92 -10.19 16.50
N GLU A 197 -10.82 -10.91 16.75
CA GLU A 197 -10.71 -11.78 17.92
C GLU A 197 -10.72 -10.97 19.23
N GLN A 198 -10.13 -9.76 19.24
CA GLN A 198 -10.24 -8.84 20.37
C GLN A 198 -11.68 -8.37 20.60
N LEU A 199 -12.42 -8.07 19.52
CA LEU A 199 -13.84 -7.76 19.60
C LEU A 199 -14.61 -8.92 20.23
N LYS A 200 -14.42 -10.16 19.73
CA LYS A 200 -15.05 -11.36 20.30
C LYS A 200 -14.70 -11.54 21.78
N GLY A 201 -13.42 -11.51 22.14
CA GLY A 201 -12.97 -11.70 23.52
C GLY A 201 -13.51 -10.64 24.49
N LYS A 202 -13.46 -9.35 24.12
CA LYS A 202 -13.99 -8.25 24.95
C LYS A 202 -15.51 -8.36 25.16
N LEU A 203 -16.22 -8.98 24.22
CA LEU A 203 -17.66 -9.17 24.28
C LEU A 203 -18.06 -10.42 25.08
N SER A 204 -17.28 -11.50 25.02
CA SER A 204 -17.57 -12.75 25.76
C SER A 204 -17.30 -12.67 27.27
N LEU A 205 -16.39 -11.80 27.71
CA LEU A 205 -15.90 -11.76 29.10
C LEU A 205 -16.81 -11.03 30.10
N ARG A 206 -17.93 -10.43 29.66
CA ARG A 206 -18.63 -9.43 30.49
C ARG A 206 -19.98 -9.92 31.01
N GLN A 207 -20.08 -10.01 32.34
CA GLN A 207 -21.34 -10.28 33.02
C GLN A 207 -22.32 -9.10 32.88
N PRO A 208 -23.64 -9.37 32.82
CA PRO A 208 -24.65 -8.32 32.80
C PRO A 208 -24.57 -7.49 34.09
N PRO A 209 -24.64 -6.15 34.01
CA PRO A 209 -24.61 -5.30 35.20
C PRO A 209 -25.94 -5.36 35.97
N ALA A 210 -25.86 -5.30 37.30
CA ALA A 210 -27.01 -5.10 38.18
C ALA A 210 -27.29 -3.59 38.37
N PRO A 211 -28.56 -3.14 38.47
CA PRO A 211 -29.81 -3.91 38.46
C PRO A 211 -30.31 -4.31 37.06
N ALA A 212 -31.13 -5.37 37.00
CA ALA A 212 -31.72 -5.99 35.80
C ALA A 212 -32.34 -4.99 34.82
N GLU A 213 -33.00 -3.96 35.34
CA GLU A 213 -33.67 -2.88 34.61
C GLU A 213 -32.74 -2.16 33.62
N ARG A 214 -31.43 -2.13 33.89
CA ARG A 214 -30.44 -1.46 33.05
C ARG A 214 -29.55 -2.42 32.26
N ALA A 215 -29.73 -3.74 32.43
CA ALA A 215 -28.87 -4.74 31.83
C ALA A 215 -28.92 -4.69 30.29
N ALA A 216 -30.12 -4.57 29.71
CA ALA A 216 -30.31 -4.48 28.26
C ALA A 216 -29.59 -3.28 27.66
N GLU A 217 -29.83 -2.09 28.23
CA GLU A 217 -29.22 -0.84 27.74
C GLU A 217 -27.71 -0.82 27.94
N ALA A 218 -27.21 -1.36 29.05
CA ALA A 218 -25.79 -1.38 29.34
C ALA A 218 -25.04 -2.34 28.40
N LEU A 219 -25.59 -3.54 28.15
CA LEU A 219 -25.05 -4.50 27.17
C LEU A 219 -25.09 -3.93 25.75
N ALA A 220 -26.20 -3.26 25.38
CA ALA A 220 -26.35 -2.57 24.10
C ALA A 220 -25.31 -1.45 23.92
N ARG A 221 -25.14 -0.58 24.91
CA ARG A 221 -24.15 0.51 24.88
C ARG A 221 -22.72 -0.02 24.83
N GLU A 222 -22.42 -1.07 25.58
CA GLU A 222 -21.10 -1.69 25.55
C GLU A 222 -20.81 -2.32 24.19
N ALA A 223 -21.77 -3.08 23.64
CA ALA A 223 -21.68 -3.64 22.30
C ALA A 223 -21.39 -2.56 21.25
N GLN A 224 -22.14 -1.46 21.30
CA GLN A 224 -21.90 -0.30 20.43
C GLN A 224 -20.48 0.25 20.56
N ARG A 225 -19.99 0.42 21.79
CA ARG A 225 -18.61 0.90 22.05
C ARG A 225 -17.57 -0.03 21.46
N ARG A 226 -17.71 -1.35 21.66
CA ARG A 226 -16.75 -2.35 21.17
C ARG A 226 -16.74 -2.46 19.65
N VAL A 227 -17.91 -2.43 19.03
CA VAL A 227 -18.03 -2.44 17.56
C VAL A 227 -17.41 -1.18 16.96
N GLU A 228 -17.60 -0.02 17.60
CA GLU A 228 -16.98 1.23 17.16
C GLU A 228 -15.46 1.24 17.37
N GLU A 229 -14.96 0.67 18.47
CA GLU A 229 -13.53 0.45 18.71
C GLU A 229 -12.92 -0.41 17.60
N PHE A 230 -13.52 -1.56 17.32
CA PHE A 230 -13.13 -2.44 16.19
C PHE A 230 -13.10 -1.70 14.86
N ARG A 231 -14.14 -0.91 14.55
CA ARG A 231 -14.22 -0.13 13.31
C ARG A 231 -13.06 0.87 13.22
N ARG A 232 -12.82 1.65 14.28
CA ARG A 232 -11.77 2.66 14.33
C ARG A 232 -10.37 2.06 14.21
N ASP A 233 -10.11 0.98 14.94
CA ASP A 233 -8.81 0.31 14.91
C ASP A 233 -8.55 -0.32 13.54
N THR A 234 -9.56 -0.94 12.95
CA THR A 234 -9.45 -1.51 11.60
C THR A 234 -9.23 -0.43 10.54
N HIS A 235 -9.95 0.70 10.61
CA HIS A 235 -9.71 1.85 9.72
C HIS A 235 -8.27 2.37 9.84
N ARG A 236 -7.69 2.36 11.04
CA ARG A 236 -6.29 2.76 11.24
C ARG A 236 -5.34 1.81 10.51
N GLN A 237 -5.57 0.49 10.57
CA GLN A 237 -4.73 -0.48 9.86
C GLN A 237 -4.83 -0.32 8.34
N ILE A 238 -6.03 -0.10 7.81
CA ILE A 238 -6.24 0.10 6.37
C ILE A 238 -5.52 1.37 5.88
N ARG A 239 -5.61 2.46 6.64
CA ARG A 239 -4.88 3.70 6.33
C ARG A 239 -3.37 3.53 6.44
N ALA A 240 -2.89 2.70 7.38
CA ALA A 240 -1.47 2.40 7.49
C ALA A 240 -0.97 1.62 6.25
N PHE A 241 -1.74 0.64 5.78
CA PHE A 241 -1.45 -0.06 4.53
C PHE A 241 -1.41 0.89 3.32
N ALA A 242 -2.39 1.80 3.18
CA ALA A 242 -2.40 2.78 2.10
C ALA A 242 -1.14 3.66 2.10
N ARG A 243 -0.69 4.11 3.28
CA ARG A 243 0.56 4.87 3.42
C ARG A 243 1.79 4.04 3.10
N ALA A 244 1.81 2.77 3.49
CA ALA A 244 2.91 1.87 3.17
C ALA A 244 3.01 1.66 1.65
N LEU A 245 1.89 1.46 0.95
CA LEU A 245 1.86 1.40 -0.52
C LEU A 245 2.51 2.64 -1.16
N ASP A 246 2.17 3.83 -0.67
CA ASP A 246 2.75 5.09 -1.15
C ASP A 246 4.27 5.15 -0.89
N GLN A 247 4.71 4.71 0.30
CA GLN A 247 6.12 4.69 0.67
C GLN A 247 6.93 3.70 -0.17
N GLU A 248 6.44 2.47 -0.36
CA GLU A 248 7.17 1.45 -1.11
C GLU A 248 7.30 1.80 -2.59
N THR A 249 6.27 2.40 -3.17
CA THR A 249 6.31 2.85 -4.57
C THR A 249 7.23 4.05 -4.76
N GLU A 250 7.29 4.98 -3.80
CA GLU A 250 8.24 6.09 -3.81
C GLU A 250 9.68 5.61 -3.58
N GLU A 251 9.91 4.65 -2.69
CA GLU A 251 11.23 4.04 -2.48
C GLU A 251 11.73 3.36 -3.77
N MET A 252 10.85 2.61 -4.45
CA MET A 252 11.18 2.02 -5.75
C MET A 252 11.48 3.09 -6.80
N ARG A 253 10.71 4.18 -6.83
CA ARG A 253 10.98 5.31 -7.73
C ARG A 253 12.39 5.84 -7.51
N LEU A 254 12.79 6.08 -6.26
CA LEU A 254 14.13 6.58 -5.94
C LEU A 254 15.23 5.59 -6.35
N LYS A 255 15.03 4.29 -6.08
CA LYS A 255 15.99 3.23 -6.46
C LYS A 255 16.17 3.07 -7.97
N LEU A 256 15.10 3.28 -8.75
CA LEU A 256 15.16 3.17 -10.21
C LEU A 256 15.79 4.39 -10.89
N LEU A 257 15.77 5.53 -10.21
CA LEU A 257 16.22 6.82 -10.75
C LEU A 257 17.55 7.31 -10.15
N SER A 258 18.11 6.55 -9.20
CA SER A 258 19.44 6.76 -8.61
C SER A 258 20.53 6.08 -9.43
#